data_AF-A0A354M1V6-F1
#
_entry.id   AF-A0A354M1V6-F1
#
_cell.length_a   1.000
_cell.length_b   1.000
_cell.length_c   1.000
_cell.angle_alpha   90.00
_cell.angle_beta   90.00
_cell.angle_gamma   90.00
#
_symmetry.space_group_name_H-M   'P 1'
#
loop_
_entity.id
_entity.type
_entity.pdbx_description
1 polymer ?
#
loop_
_entity_poly.entity_id
_entity_poly.type
_entity_poly.pdbx_seq_one_letter_code
_entity_poly.pdbx_strand_id
1 'polypeptide(L)'
;FTREEYLETEDKYVQAVIRGMELAGCSFLMIEYLSIYRDKRDMKRFTPKDILYEQNKDLYDMFLNIKEDMRIHISQIEKAVRLNLRGFMNCDLTNKKKDFYVRFGFDYYMTFNSNIDKCILKKEIEKIGLYFNPR
;
A
#
# COMPACT_ATOMS: atom_id res chain seq x y z
N PHE A 1 -2.49 0.95 20.58
CA PHE A 1 -3.15 1.07 19.28
C PHE A 1 -4.60 1.44 19.47
N THR A 2 -4.84 2.74 19.53
CA THR A 2 -6.16 3.33 19.32
C THR A 2 -6.52 3.28 17.83
N ARG A 3 -7.78 3.59 17.50
CA ARG A 3 -8.23 3.71 16.10
C ARG A 3 -7.48 4.83 15.37
N GLU A 4 -7.20 5.94 16.04
CA GLU A 4 -6.51 7.08 15.44
C GLU A 4 -5.06 6.73 15.12
N GLU A 5 -4.35 6.08 16.06
CA GLU A 5 -2.99 5.57 15.84
C GLU A 5 -2.95 4.59 14.65
N TYR A 6 -3.97 3.75 14.49
CA TYR A 6 -4.12 2.84 13.34
C TYR A 6 -4.20 3.60 12.01
N LEU A 7 -5.09 4.58 11.91
CA LEU A 7 -5.29 5.34 10.68
C LEU A 7 -4.07 6.21 10.36
N GLU A 8 -3.49 6.85 11.37
CA GLU A 8 -2.25 7.64 11.21
C GLU A 8 -1.09 6.75 10.74
N THR A 9 -0.99 5.52 11.26
CA THR A 9 0.02 4.57 10.81
C THR A 9 -0.18 4.20 9.35
N GLU A 10 -1.41 3.90 8.92
CA GLU A 10 -1.69 3.64 7.50
C GLU A 10 -1.31 4.82 6.60
N ASP A 11 -1.62 6.04 7.02
CA ASP A 11 -1.28 7.26 6.27
C ASP A 11 0.23 7.37 6.05
N LYS A 12 1.03 7.03 7.06
CA LYS A 12 2.50 7.00 6.96
C LYS A 12 2.98 5.98 5.92
N TYR A 13 2.41 4.78 5.89
CA TYR A 13 2.77 3.77 4.88
C TYR A 13 2.36 4.21 3.47
N VAL A 14 1.18 4.81 3.31
CA VAL A 14 0.72 5.37 2.03
C VAL A 14 1.69 6.45 1.55
N GLN A 15 2.05 7.40 2.42
CA GLN A 15 2.99 8.47 2.10
C GLN A 15 4.37 7.91 1.72
N ALA A 16 4.85 6.88 2.41
CA ALA A 16 6.11 6.24 2.08
C ALA A 16 6.10 5.64 0.66
N VAL A 17 5.01 4.96 0.27
CA VAL A 17 4.88 4.41 -1.10
C VAL A 17 4.85 5.51 -2.14
N ILE A 18 4.03 6.55 -1.93
CA ILE A 18 3.94 7.70 -2.84
C ILE A 18 5.32 8.37 -2.97
N ARG A 19 6.02 8.59 -1.86
CA ARG A 19 7.34 9.21 -1.86
C ARG A 19 8.38 8.37 -2.59
N GLY A 20 8.38 7.05 -2.37
CA GLY A 20 9.22 6.12 -3.12
C GLY A 20 8.94 6.17 -4.63
N MET A 21 7.66 6.22 -5.02
CA MET A 21 7.25 6.37 -6.42
C MET A 21 7.74 7.69 -7.02
N GLU A 22 7.60 8.81 -6.31
CA GLU A 22 8.10 10.12 -6.76
C GLU A 22 9.62 10.11 -6.97
N LEU A 23 10.37 9.59 -6.00
CA LEU A 23 11.83 9.50 -6.08
C LEU A 23 12.31 8.59 -7.22
N ALA A 24 11.58 7.50 -7.50
CA ALA A 24 11.85 6.62 -8.64
C ALA A 24 11.36 7.19 -9.99
N GLY A 25 10.59 8.28 -9.99
CA GLY A 25 9.94 8.83 -11.19
C GLY A 25 8.86 7.89 -11.76
N CYS A 26 8.11 7.22 -10.89
CA CYS A 26 7.01 6.31 -11.22
C CYS A 26 5.66 7.04 -11.12
N SER A 27 4.93 7.18 -12.23
CA SER A 27 3.53 7.64 -12.19
C SER A 27 2.53 6.50 -11.93
N PHE A 28 3.00 5.26 -11.96
CA PHE A 28 2.17 4.08 -11.73
C PHE A 28 3.02 2.88 -11.28
N LEU A 29 2.35 1.94 -10.63
CA LEU A 29 2.85 0.59 -10.38
C LEU A 29 1.88 -0.43 -11.01
N MET A 30 2.41 -1.58 -11.40
CA MET A 30 1.68 -2.77 -11.85
C MET A 30 1.51 -3.72 -10.67
N ILE A 31 0.42 -4.48 -10.66
CA ILE A 31 0.22 -5.58 -9.72
C ILE A 31 0.90 -6.81 -10.28
N GLU A 32 2.02 -7.22 -9.69
CA GLU A 32 2.79 -8.39 -10.14
C GLU A 32 2.25 -9.69 -9.54
N TYR A 33 1.78 -9.62 -8.30
CA TYR A 33 1.22 -10.74 -7.55
C TYR A 33 -0.04 -10.28 -6.85
N LEU A 34 -1.08 -11.12 -6.80
CA LEU A 34 -2.28 -10.85 -6.03
C LEU A 34 -2.85 -12.11 -5.38
N SER A 35 -3.02 -12.07 -4.06
CA SER A 35 -3.80 -13.04 -3.29
C SER A 35 -4.93 -12.34 -2.55
N ILE A 36 -6.15 -12.85 -2.71
CA ILE A 36 -7.34 -12.33 -2.03
C ILE A 36 -7.79 -13.35 -0.99
N TYR A 37 -7.81 -12.95 0.29
CA TYR A 37 -8.03 -13.87 1.41
C TYR A 37 -9.52 -14.09 1.75
N ARG A 38 -10.43 -13.36 1.12
CA ARG A 38 -11.88 -13.43 1.42
C ARG A 38 -12.69 -13.57 0.15
N ASP A 39 -13.74 -14.39 0.21
CA ASP A 39 -14.75 -14.44 -0.85
C ASP A 39 -15.29 -13.01 -1.04
N LYS A 40 -15.23 -12.49 -2.27
CA LYS A 40 -15.71 -11.15 -2.66
C LYS A 40 -17.17 -10.90 -2.26
N ARG A 41 -17.91 -11.94 -1.88
CA ARG A 41 -19.32 -11.92 -1.46
C ARG A 41 -19.54 -11.82 0.06
N ASP A 42 -18.56 -12.12 0.93
CA ASP A 42 -18.69 -11.98 2.40
C ASP A 42 -17.93 -10.74 2.92
N MET A 43 -18.54 -9.57 2.67
CA MET A 43 -17.91 -8.25 2.80
C MET A 43 -18.34 -7.47 4.04
N LYS A 44 -18.43 -8.12 5.21
CA LYS A 44 -18.89 -7.48 6.48
C LYS A 44 -18.19 -6.15 6.80
N ARG A 45 -16.92 -5.99 6.38
CA ARG A 45 -16.10 -4.79 6.60
C ARG A 45 -16.43 -3.60 5.67
N PHE A 46 -17.23 -3.84 4.63
CA PHE A 46 -17.78 -2.81 3.74
C PHE A 46 -19.27 -2.57 4.04
N THR A 47 -19.73 -2.88 5.24
CA THR A 47 -21.10 -2.59 5.70
C THR A 47 -21.08 -1.62 6.88
N PRO A 48 -22.17 -0.87 7.13
CA PRO A 48 -22.24 0.07 8.26
C PRO A 48 -22.02 -0.53 9.65
N LYS A 49 -21.97 -1.87 9.77
CA LYS A 49 -21.65 -2.57 11.02
C LYS A 49 -20.15 -2.54 11.35
N ASP A 50 -19.29 -2.23 10.38
CA ASP A 50 -17.84 -2.15 10.59
C ASP A 50 -17.45 -0.78 11.18
N ILE A 51 -16.58 -0.80 12.19
CA ILE A 51 -16.12 0.43 12.85
C ILE A 51 -15.33 1.36 11.91
N LEU A 52 -14.74 0.81 10.84
CA LEU A 52 -14.03 1.53 9.79
C LEU A 52 -14.83 1.64 8.49
N TYR A 53 -16.16 1.45 8.53
CA TYR A 53 -17.00 1.49 7.33
C TYR A 53 -16.76 2.74 6.47
N GLU A 54 -16.75 3.92 7.09
CA GLU A 54 -16.50 5.20 6.39
C GLU A 54 -15.16 5.24 5.68
N GLN A 55 -14.12 4.60 6.24
CA GLN A 55 -12.80 4.50 5.64
C GLN A 55 -12.68 3.34 4.64
N ASN A 56 -13.56 2.34 4.71
CA ASN A 56 -13.53 1.15 3.85
C ASN A 56 -14.36 1.36 2.57
N LYS A 57 -15.46 2.12 2.63
CA LYS A 57 -16.39 2.28 1.50
C LYS A 57 -15.69 2.75 0.21
N ASP A 58 -14.71 3.65 0.31
CA ASP A 58 -13.97 4.19 -0.84
C ASP A 58 -12.93 3.21 -1.43
N LEU A 59 -12.65 2.11 -0.73
CA LEU A 59 -11.77 1.03 -1.18
C LEU A 59 -12.52 -0.05 -1.97
N TYR A 60 -13.86 -0.08 -1.86
CA TYR A 60 -14.69 -1.18 -2.33
C TYR A 60 -14.56 -1.43 -3.83
N ASP A 61 -14.68 -0.37 -4.64
CA ASP A 61 -14.59 -0.49 -6.09
C ASP A 61 -13.24 -1.02 -6.55
N MET A 62 -12.15 -0.59 -5.91
CA MET A 62 -10.83 -1.14 -6.22
C MET A 62 -10.77 -2.62 -5.82
N PHE A 63 -11.21 -2.97 -4.61
CA PHE A 63 -11.19 -4.34 -4.13
C PHE A 63 -11.94 -5.33 -5.05
N LEU A 64 -13.07 -4.92 -5.62
CA LEU A 64 -13.83 -5.76 -6.55
C LEU A 64 -13.10 -5.97 -7.88
N ASN A 65 -12.44 -4.93 -8.40
CA ASN A 65 -11.90 -4.89 -9.75
C ASN A 65 -10.40 -5.21 -9.85
N ILE A 66 -9.70 -5.24 -8.72
CA ILE A 66 -8.26 -5.48 -8.66
C ILE A 66 -7.92 -6.90 -9.16
N LYS A 67 -6.87 -6.98 -9.97
CA LYS A 67 -6.34 -8.20 -10.58
C LYS A 67 -4.87 -8.03 -10.93
N GLU A 68 -4.15 -9.13 -11.08
CA GLU A 68 -2.79 -9.12 -11.61
C GLU A 68 -2.72 -8.40 -12.97
N ASP A 69 -1.55 -7.85 -13.28
CA ASP A 69 -1.28 -7.00 -14.44
C ASP A 69 -2.08 -5.69 -14.51
N MET A 70 -2.84 -5.34 -13.46
CA MET A 70 -3.51 -4.05 -13.39
C MET A 70 -2.51 -2.92 -13.12
N ARG A 71 -2.62 -1.83 -13.87
CA ARG A 71 -1.88 -0.59 -13.65
C ARG A 71 -2.62 0.29 -12.64
N ILE A 72 -1.93 0.64 -11.55
CA ILE A 72 -2.43 1.58 -10.54
C ILE A 72 -1.64 2.88 -10.63
N HIS A 73 -2.33 3.96 -10.99
CA HIS A 73 -1.74 5.30 -11.02
C HIS A 73 -1.42 5.79 -9.60
N ILE A 74 -0.40 6.64 -9.44
CA ILE A 74 0.01 7.18 -8.13
C ILE A 74 -1.14 7.83 -7.37
N SER A 75 -2.07 8.50 -8.06
CA SER A 75 -3.26 9.11 -7.45
C SER A 75 -4.29 8.12 -6.90
N GLN A 76 -4.13 6.82 -7.16
CA GLN A 76 -5.00 5.76 -6.66
C GLN A 76 -4.22 4.73 -5.81
N ILE A 77 -2.90 4.86 -5.69
CA ILE A 77 -2.06 3.85 -5.03
C ILE A 77 -2.41 3.69 -3.56
N GLU A 78 -2.85 4.76 -2.90
CA GLU A 78 -3.34 4.75 -1.53
C GLU A 78 -4.35 3.61 -1.29
N LYS A 79 -5.30 3.43 -2.20
CA LYS A 79 -6.35 2.42 -2.05
C LYS A 79 -5.76 1.02 -2.02
N ALA A 80 -4.79 0.74 -2.87
CA ALA A 80 -4.12 -0.56 -2.92
C ALA A 80 -3.27 -0.81 -1.66
N VAL A 81 -2.55 0.22 -1.20
CA VAL A 81 -1.76 0.15 0.04
C VAL A 81 -2.66 -0.16 1.23
N ARG A 82 -3.76 0.58 1.41
CA ARG A 82 -4.71 0.35 2.52
C ARG A 82 -5.36 -1.02 2.45
N LEU A 83 -5.73 -1.50 1.26
CA LEU A 83 -6.28 -2.84 1.09
C LEU A 83 -5.30 -3.94 1.54
N ASN A 84 -4.00 -3.75 1.32
CA ASN A 84 -2.95 -4.64 1.84
C ASN A 84 -2.81 -4.55 3.35
N LEU A 85 -2.62 -3.34 3.89
CA LEU A 85 -2.41 -3.12 5.34
C LEU A 85 -3.60 -3.60 6.19
N ARG A 86 -4.81 -3.53 5.64
CA ARG A 86 -6.04 -4.01 6.29
C ARG A 86 -6.26 -5.51 6.11
N GLY A 87 -5.43 -6.21 5.36
CA GLY A 87 -5.53 -7.66 5.12
C GLY A 87 -6.72 -8.07 4.26
N PHE A 88 -7.22 -7.20 3.37
CA PHE A 88 -8.21 -7.59 2.37
C PHE A 88 -7.56 -8.45 1.27
N MET A 89 -6.31 -8.14 0.97
CA MET A 89 -5.50 -8.79 -0.05
C MET A 89 -4.02 -8.74 0.33
N ASN A 90 -3.20 -9.47 -0.41
CA ASN A 90 -1.76 -9.30 -0.44
C ASN A 90 -1.33 -9.14 -1.89
N CYS A 91 -0.57 -8.10 -2.20
CA CYS A 91 -0.05 -7.88 -3.55
C CYS A 91 1.37 -7.34 -3.57
N ASP A 92 2.10 -7.67 -4.63
CA ASP A 92 3.36 -7.00 -4.95
C ASP A 92 3.11 -5.92 -5.99
N LEU A 93 3.63 -4.71 -5.74
CA LEU A 93 3.51 -3.58 -6.65
C LEU A 93 4.87 -3.31 -7.30
N THR A 94 4.92 -3.17 -8.62
CA THR A 94 6.19 -2.99 -9.34
C THR A 94 6.13 -1.96 -10.47
N ASN A 95 7.26 -1.33 -10.73
CA ASN A 95 7.57 -0.73 -12.01
C ASN A 95 8.92 -1.27 -12.49
N LYS A 96 8.90 -2.38 -13.24
CA LYS A 96 10.11 -3.06 -13.75
C LYS A 96 11.02 -2.13 -14.57
N LYS A 97 10.46 -1.18 -15.33
CA LYS A 97 11.23 -0.21 -16.13
C LYS A 97 12.04 0.76 -15.26
N LYS A 98 11.50 1.10 -14.08
CA LYS A 98 12.14 1.98 -13.10
C LYS A 98 12.88 1.20 -12.01
N ASP A 99 12.87 -0.13 -12.12
CA ASP A 99 13.42 -1.05 -11.13
C ASP A 99 12.93 -0.74 -9.71
N PHE A 100 11.63 -0.49 -9.56
CA PHE A 100 11.01 -0.11 -8.28
C PHE A 100 9.96 -1.15 -7.87
N TYR A 101 10.04 -1.65 -6.64
CA TYR A 101 9.13 -2.65 -6.10
C TYR A 101 8.72 -2.29 -4.69
N VAL A 102 7.46 -2.56 -4.37
CA VAL A 102 6.89 -2.47 -3.03
C VAL A 102 6.29 -3.82 -2.69
N ARG A 103 6.73 -4.40 -1.58
CA ARG A 103 6.19 -5.64 -1.03
C ARG A 103 5.68 -5.42 0.38
N PHE A 104 4.52 -5.99 0.66
CA PHE A 104 3.91 -5.95 2.00
C PHE A 104 4.17 -7.28 2.70
N GLY A 105 4.75 -7.20 3.88
CA GLY A 105 4.91 -8.31 4.82
C GLY A 105 3.82 -8.29 5.88
N PHE A 106 3.89 -9.28 6.78
CA PHE A 106 3.09 -9.29 8.00
C PHE A 106 3.49 -8.15 8.93
N ASP A 107 2.65 -7.85 9.93
CA ASP A 107 2.97 -6.95 11.05
C ASP A 107 3.57 -5.58 10.65
N TYR A 108 3.01 -4.96 9.61
CA TYR A 108 3.44 -3.67 9.07
C TYR A 108 4.87 -3.65 8.50
N TYR A 109 5.46 -4.79 8.15
CA TYR A 109 6.69 -4.76 7.36
C TYR A 109 6.37 -4.36 5.92
N MET A 110 7.11 -3.39 5.38
CA MET A 110 7.05 -3.00 3.98
C MET A 110 8.48 -2.89 3.43
N THR A 111 8.71 -3.49 2.26
CA THR A 111 10.03 -3.49 1.63
C THR A 111 9.99 -2.69 0.35
N PHE A 112 10.92 -1.73 0.21
CA PHE A 112 11.25 -1.11 -1.06
C PHE A 112 12.44 -1.84 -1.68
N ASN A 113 12.32 -2.23 -2.94
CA ASN A 113 13.47 -2.53 -3.77
C ASN A 113 13.56 -1.45 -4.85
N SER A 114 14.67 -0.72 -4.92
CA SER A 114 14.84 0.38 -5.84
C SER A 114 16.30 0.76 -6.04
N ASN A 115 16.60 1.40 -7.17
CA ASN A 115 17.89 2.07 -7.40
C ASN A 115 17.99 3.46 -6.75
N ILE A 116 17.04 3.83 -5.87
CA ILE A 116 17.12 5.07 -5.09
C ILE A 116 18.25 4.94 -4.08
N ASP A 117 19.04 6.00 -3.93
CA ASP A 117 20.09 6.08 -2.91
C ASP A 117 19.50 5.80 -1.50
N LYS A 118 20.12 4.85 -0.78
CA LYS A 118 19.62 4.41 0.53
C LYS A 118 19.60 5.53 1.57
N CYS A 119 20.53 6.49 1.50
CA CYS A 119 20.57 7.61 2.43
C CYS A 119 19.44 8.61 2.14
N ILE A 120 19.13 8.86 0.86
CA ILE A 120 17.96 9.65 0.46
C ILE A 120 16.69 8.96 0.94
N LEU A 121 16.51 7.67 0.66
CA LEU A 121 15.32 6.93 1.05
C LEU A 121 15.15 6.92 2.57
N LYS A 122 16.21 6.61 3.33
CA LYS A 122 16.20 6.66 4.79
C LYS A 122 15.71 8.00 5.31
N LYS A 123 16.31 9.11 4.83
CA LYS A 123 15.97 10.46 5.28
C LYS A 123 14.50 10.80 5.01
N GLU A 124 13.97 10.40 3.86
CA GLU A 124 12.57 10.69 3.50
C GLU A 124 11.58 9.82 4.29
N ILE A 125 11.91 8.55 4.55
CA ILE A 125 11.05 7.64 5.34
C ILE A 125 11.04 8.03 6.82
N GLU A 126 12.19 8.38 7.41
CA GLU A 126 12.26 8.82 8.81
C GLU A 126 11.51 10.14 9.04
N LYS A 127 11.47 11.05 8.06
CA LYS A 127 10.64 12.27 8.11
C LYS A 127 9.14 11.98 8.18
N ILE A 128 8.69 10.90 7.56
CA ILE A 128 7.28 10.45 7.62
C ILE A 128 6.98 9.84 9.00
N GLY A 129 8.01 9.53 9.81
CA GLY A 129 7.88 8.93 11.12
C GLY A 129 7.82 7.40 11.09
N LEU A 130 8.31 6.79 10.01
CA LEU A 130 8.52 5.34 9.92
C LEU A 130 9.98 4.98 10.20
N TYR A 131 10.18 3.80 10.77
CA TYR A 131 11.51 3.23 10.93
C TYR A 131 12.02 2.67 9.60
N PHE A 132 13.27 2.97 9.24
CA PHE A 132 13.90 2.47 8.03
C PHE A 132 15.06 1.53 8.35
N ASN A 133 15.01 0.31 7.80
CA ASN A 133 16.07 -0.69 7.93
C ASN A 133 16.79 -0.88 6.59
N PRO A 134 18.03 -0.39 6.42
CA PRO A 134 18.82 -0.57 5.20
C PRO A 134 19.38 -1.99 5.15
N ARG A 135 18.56 -2.95 4.72
CA ARG A 135 19.05 -4.27 4.32
C ARG A 135 19.43 -4.30 2.84
#